data_AF-A0A920K1H6-F1
#
_entry.id   AF-A0A920K1H6-F1
#
_cell.length_a   1.000
_cell.length_b   1.000
_cell.length_c   1.000
_cell.angle_alpha   90.00
_cell.angle_beta   90.00
_cell.angle_gamma   90.00
#
_symmetry.space_group_name_H-M   'P 1'
#
loop_
_entity.id
_entity.type
_entity.pdbx_description
1 polymer ?
#
loop_
_entity_poly.entity_id
_entity_poly.type
_entity_poly.pdbx_seq_one_letter_code
_entity_poly.pdbx_strand_id
1 'polypeptide(L)' 'MASDFSVLKRSIEGDLLESSFDLGRYSTDASIYQLMPKAVVIPKSIEDAREVICFAQKMGYQFS' A
#
# COMPACT_ATOMS: atom_id res chain seq x y z
N MET A 1 17.02 5.83 -6.55
CA MET A 1 15.86 6.65 -6.17
C MET A 1 15.21 5.98 -4.98
N ALA A 2 15.11 6.67 -3.84
CA ALA A 2 14.34 6.16 -2.70
C ALA A 2 12.87 6.07 -3.14
N SER A 3 12.25 4.90 -3.00
CA SER A 3 10.84 4.71 -3.35
C SER A 3 9.96 5.63 -2.50
N ASP A 4 8.92 6.23 -3.08
CA ASP A 4 7.97 7.10 -2.37
C ASP A 4 7.36 6.37 -1.15
N PHE A 5 7.24 5.04 -1.22
CA PHE A 5 6.79 4.17 -0.14
C PHE A 5 7.73 4.13 1.07
N SER A 6 9.03 4.40 0.91
CA SER A 6 9.97 4.51 2.03
C SER A 6 9.65 5.69 2.95
N VAL A 7 9.09 6.78 2.38
CA VAL A 7 8.61 7.92 3.16
C VAL A 7 7.34 7.52 3.90
N LEU A 8 6.38 6.92 3.20
CA LEU A 8 5.14 6.45 3.81
C LEU A 8 5.39 5.46 4.96
N LYS A 9 6.31 4.51 4.78
CA LYS A 9 6.69 3.52 5.80
C LYS A 9 7.26 4.12 7.08
N ARG A 10 7.85 5.32 7.01
CA ARG A 10 8.35 6.04 8.20
C ARG A 10 7.29 6.94 8.83
N SER A 11 6.21 7.22 8.13
CA SER A 11 5.08 8.04 8.59
C SER A 11 3.98 7.24 9.28
N ILE A 12 3.99 5.91 9.14
CA ILE A 12 2.99 5.02 9.73
C ILE A 12 3.62 4.09 10.78
N GLU A 13 2.85 3.74 11.81
CA GLU A 13 3.17 2.69 12.79
C GLU A 13 2.84 1.28 12.25
N GLY A 14 1.91 1.24 11.29
CA GLY A 14 1.48 0.05 10.57
C GLY A 14 2.55 -0.54 9.66
N ASP A 15 2.20 -1.66 9.04
CA ASP A 15 3.10 -2.40 8.15
C ASP A 15 2.84 -2.04 6.69
N LEU A 16 3.91 -1.86 5.92
CA LEU A 16 3.87 -1.60 4.48
C LEU A 16 4.57 -2.74 3.74
N LEU A 17 3.82 -3.44 2.91
CA LEU A 17 4.21 -4.62 2.16
C LEU A 17 4.45 -4.25 0.69
N GLU A 18 5.66 -4.49 0.20
CA GLU A 18 6.07 -4.21 -1.19
C GLU A 18 6.60 -5.46 -1.91
N SER A 19 6.82 -6.56 -1.17
CA SER A 19 7.36 -7.79 -1.72
C SER A 19 6.28 -8.56 -2.46
N SER A 20 6.60 -9.08 -3.65
CA SER A 20 5.71 -9.89 -4.47
C SER A 20 5.15 -11.11 -3.74
N PHE A 21 5.89 -11.66 -2.77
CA PHE A 21 5.43 -12.76 -1.93
C PHE A 21 4.25 -12.36 -1.03
N ASP A 22 4.33 -11.18 -0.42
CA ASP A 22 3.32 -10.66 0.49
C ASP A 22 2.10 -10.14 -0.28
N LEU A 23 2.34 -9.49 -1.42
CA LEU A 23 1.30 -8.94 -2.30
C LEU A 23 0.43 -10.03 -2.93
N GLY A 24 0.96 -11.24 -3.15
CA GLY A 24 0.20 -12.37 -3.69
C GLY A 24 -1.03 -12.74 -2.85
N ARG A 25 -1.01 -12.50 -1.53
CA ARG A 25 -2.15 -12.75 -0.63
C ARG A 25 -3.27 -11.72 -0.77
N TYR A 26 -2.93 -10.54 -1.26
CA TYR A 26 -3.84 -9.41 -1.45
C TYR A 26 -4.20 -9.21 -2.93
N SER A 27 -3.78 -10.12 -3.80
CA SER A 27 -4.21 -10.15 -5.19
C SER A 27 -5.72 -10.39 -5.22
N THR A 28 -6.45 -9.48 -5.86
CA THR A 28 -7.88 -9.69 -6.11
C THR A 28 -8.05 -10.72 -7.24
N ASP A 29 -8.83 -11.77 -6.96
CA ASP A 29 -9.24 -12.74 -7.97
C ASP A 29 -10.40 -12.16 -8.80
N ALA A 30 -10.05 -11.54 -9.91
CA ALA A 30 -11.00 -11.25 -10.98
C ALA A 30 -10.52 -11.96 -12.25
N SER A 31 -10.48 -13.31 -12.21
CA SER A 31 -10.25 -14.24 -13.33
C SER A 31 -8.99 -14.02 -14.18
N ILE A 32 -8.08 -15.01 -14.25
CA ILE A 32 -6.96 -15.16 -15.21
C ILE A 32 -5.90 -14.01 -15.21
N TYR A 33 -6.23 -12.79 -14.79
CA TYR A 33 -5.43 -11.57 -14.94
C TYR A 33 -4.92 -10.99 -13.62
N GLN A 34 -4.98 -11.74 -12.50
CA GLN A 34 -4.50 -11.40 -11.14
C GLN A 34 -3.97 -9.96 -11.02
N LEU A 35 -4.84 -9.04 -10.59
CA LEU A 35 -4.42 -7.66 -10.35
C LEU A 35 -3.50 -7.64 -9.13
N MET A 36 -2.20 -7.51 -9.39
CA MET A 36 -1.20 -7.36 -8.33
C MET A 36 -1.17 -5.91 -7.83
N PRO A 37 -1.43 -5.67 -6.53
CA PRO A 37 -1.28 -4.35 -5.95
C PRO A 37 0.19 -3.91 -5.96
N LYS A 38 0.42 -2.60 -6.07
CA LYS A 38 1.78 -2.03 -6.07
C LYS A 38 2.41 -2.03 -4.66
N ALA A 39 1.57 -1.85 -3.64
CA ALA A 39 1.93 -1.94 -2.23
C ALA A 39 0.65 -2.21 -1.42
N VAL A 40 0.77 -2.83 -0.25
CA VAL A 40 -0.33 -3.04 0.69
C VAL A 40 0.05 -2.43 2.03
N VAL A 41 -0.85 -1.66 2.62
CA VAL A 41 -0.66 -1.08 3.96
C VAL A 41 -1.62 -1.72 4.94
N ILE A 42 -1.08 -2.14 6.09
CA ILE A 42 -1.82 -2.68 7.23
C ILE A 42 -1.73 -1.63 8.35
N PRO A 43 -2.67 -0.68 8.41
CA PRO A 43 -2.66 0.36 9.43
C PRO A 43 -2.94 -0.23 10.82
N LYS A 44 -2.24 0.26 11.85
CA LYS A 44 -2.49 -0.11 13.26
C LYS A 44 -3.39 0.92 13.95
N SER A 45 -3.36 2.15 13.45
CA SER A 45 -4.09 3.29 13.99
C SER A 45 -4.95 3.96 12.90
N ILE A 46 -5.96 4.72 13.33
CA ILE A 46 -6.76 5.54 12.39
C ILE A 46 -5.86 6.61 11.74
N GLU A 47 -4.86 7.11 12.46
CA GLU A 47 -3.88 8.06 11.95
C GLU A 47 -3.08 7.48 10.78
N ASP A 48 -2.67 6.21 10.86
CA ASP A 48 -2.00 5.53 9.74
C ASP A 48 -2.87 5.57 8.47
N ALA A 49 -4.17 5.25 8.60
CA ALA A 49 -5.08 5.28 7.47
C ALA A 49 -5.21 6.69 6.86
N ARG A 50 -5.21 7.74 7.69
CA ARG A 50 -5.25 9.13 7.21
C ARG A 50 -3.96 9.50 6.46
N GLU A 51 -2.80 9.10 6.98
CA GLU A 51 -1.51 9.33 6.34
C GLU A 51 -1.42 8.62 4.99
N VAL A 52 -1.89 7.37 4.91
CA VAL A 52 -1.95 6.59 3.66
C VAL A 52 -2.85 7.27 2.63
N ILE A 53 -4.04 7.73 3.02
CA ILE A 53 -4.97 8.45 2.13
C ILE A 53 -4.34 9.75 1.61
N CYS A 54 -3.72 10.54 2.50
CA CYS A 54 -3.04 11.78 2.15
C CYS A 54 -1.89 11.54 1.18
N PHE A 55 -1.08 10.51 1.44
CA PHE A 55 0.02 10.11 0.57
C PHE A 55 -0.46 9.69 -0.82
N ALA A 56 -1.49 8.85 -0.89
CA ALA A 56 -2.04 8.40 -2.17
C ALA A 56 -2.61 9.55 -3.00
N GLN A 57 -3.31 10.50 -2.37
CA GLN A 57 -3.80 11.70 -3.06
C GLN A 57 -2.66 12.54 -3.64
N LYS A 58 -1.57 12.74 -2.87
CA LYS A 58 -0.39 13.50 -3.32
C LYS A 58 0.31 12.82 -4.51
N MET A 59 0.35 11.49 -4.51
CA MET A 59 1.05 10.69 -5.53
C MET A 59 0.15 10.26 -6.70
N GLY A 60 -1.17 10.48 -6.60
CA GLY A 60 -2.15 10.04 -7.60
C GLY A 60 -2.44 8.54 -7.58
N TYR A 61 -2.26 7.85 -6.45
CA TYR A 61 -2.59 6.43 -6.31
C TYR A 61 -4.09 6.22 -6.06
N GLN A 62 -4.65 5.18 -6.67
CA GLN A 62 -6.02 4.72 -6.42
C GLN A 62 -6.05 3.63 -5.35
N PHE A 63 -7.12 3.63 -4.56
CA PHE A 63 -7.46 2.57 -3.61
C PHE A 63 -8.48 1.62 -4.23
N SER A 64 -8.36 0.34 -3.89
CA SER A 64 -9.35 -0.69 -4.18
C SER A 64 -9.87 -1.30 -2.89
#